data_AF-A0A7S3GNR0-F1
#
_entry.id   AF-A0A7S3GNR0-F1
#
_cell.length_a   1.000
_cell.length_b   1.000
_cell.length_c   1.000
_cell.angle_alpha   90.00
_cell.angle_beta   90.00
_cell.angle_gamma   90.00
#
_symmetry.space_group_name_H-M   'P 1'
#
loop_
_entity.id
_entity.type
_entity.pdbx_description
1 polymer ?
#
loop_
_entity_poly.entity_id
_entity_poly.type
_entity_poly.pdbx_seq_one_letter_code
_entity_poly.pdbx_strand_id
1 'polypeptide(L)'
;SRELHVWDVHFSPDSQQFAAATTHGVFVYAADTGVGGASSGMGGHSGSSQFVPQMLTKNVSAPAILKALKAGDLSRAMILALALNDYGLVRKVYESIPVRSIPIVVASIGAPLLPALLWFLGLELRPSSGT
;
A
#
# COMPACT_ATOMS: atom_id res chain seq x y z
N SER A 1 -43.24 7.76 -6.19
CA SER A 1 -41.77 7.63 -6.14
C SER A 1 -41.28 8.46 -4.97
N ARG A 2 -40.54 7.91 -4.00
CA ARG A 2 -39.88 8.72 -2.97
C ARG A 2 -38.62 9.31 -3.61
N GLU A 3 -38.46 10.62 -3.52
CA GLU A 3 -37.34 11.34 -4.11
C GLU A 3 -36.08 11.21 -3.24
N LEU A 4 -34.93 10.99 -3.87
CA LEU A 4 -33.63 10.93 -3.21
C LEU A 4 -32.96 12.30 -3.33
N HIS A 5 -32.71 12.96 -2.19
CA HIS A 5 -31.89 14.18 -2.14
C HIS A 5 -30.59 13.89 -1.41
N VAL A 6 -29.50 14.48 -1.89
CA VAL A 6 -28.17 14.47 -1.26
C VAL A 6 -27.87 15.88 -0.80
N TRP A 7 -27.65 16.05 0.51
CA TRP A 7 -27.42 17.35 1.13
C TRP A 7 -25.94 17.72 1.18
N ASP A 8 -25.07 16.73 1.42
CA ASP A 8 -23.64 16.96 1.55
C ASP A 8 -22.84 15.71 1.21
N VAL A 9 -21.58 15.91 0.80
CA VAL A 9 -20.61 14.85 0.52
C VAL A 9 -19.26 15.24 1.09
N HIS A 10 -18.67 14.37 1.92
CA HIS A 10 -17.38 14.62 2.55
C HIS A 10 -16.42 13.45 2.32
N PHE A 11 -15.17 13.75 1.96
CA PHE A 11 -14.11 12.76 1.79
C PHE A 11 -13.35 12.53 3.10
N SER A 12 -12.87 11.31 3.32
CA SER A 12 -11.94 11.05 4.42
C SER A 12 -10.60 11.76 4.15
N PRO A 13 -9.86 12.18 5.20
CA PRO A 13 -8.57 12.83 5.03
C PRO A 13 -7.53 12.00 4.26
N ASP A 14 -7.65 10.66 4.30
CA ASP A 14 -6.82 9.71 3.56
C ASP A 14 -7.37 9.36 2.17
N SER A 15 -8.49 9.96 1.77
CA SER A 15 -9.20 9.75 0.51
C SER A 15 -9.55 8.29 0.19
N GLN A 16 -9.56 7.41 1.20
CA GLN A 16 -9.99 6.01 1.02
C GLN A 16 -11.51 5.85 1.13
N GLN A 17 -12.21 6.85 1.67
CA GLN A 17 -13.65 6.79 1.90
C GLN A 17 -14.30 8.14 1.58
N PHE A 18 -15.60 8.11 1.28
CA PHE A 18 -16.42 9.31 1.30
C PHE A 18 -17.81 8.99 1.87
N ALA A 19 -18.43 9.97 2.49
CA ALA A 19 -19.77 9.87 3.04
C ALA A 19 -20.71 10.82 2.31
N ALA A 20 -21.91 10.35 1.96
CA ALA A 20 -22.97 11.16 1.38
C ALA A 20 -24.16 11.23 2.34
N ALA A 21 -24.54 12.43 2.78
CA ALA A 21 -25.71 12.66 3.61
C ALA A 21 -26.95 12.78 2.71
N THR A 22 -27.89 11.85 2.85
CA THR A 22 -29.07 11.76 1.98
C THR A 22 -30.37 11.76 2.77
N THR A 23 -31.51 11.82 2.08
CA THR A 23 -32.84 11.67 2.70
C THR A 23 -33.07 10.35 3.42
N HIS A 24 -32.28 9.32 3.11
CA HIS A 24 -32.39 7.98 3.70
C HIS A 24 -31.30 7.71 4.76
N GLY A 25 -30.49 8.72 5.10
CA GLY A 25 -29.38 8.62 6.04
C GLY A 25 -28.03 8.88 5.37
N VAL A 26 -26.95 8.58 6.09
CA VAL A 26 -25.58 8.77 5.62
C VAL A 26 -25.07 7.46 5.04
N PHE A 27 -24.68 7.49 3.77
CA PHE A 27 -24.04 6.36 3.09
C PHE A 27 -22.53 6.57 3.09
N VAL A 28 -21.78 5.66 3.71
CA VAL A 28 -20.31 5.66 3.71
C VAL A 28 -19.84 4.65 2.67
N TYR A 29 -19.09 5.14 1.70
CA TYR A 29 -18.46 4.35 0.66
C TYR A 29 -16.95 4.30 0.93
N ALA A 30 -16.39 3.10 0.85
CA ALA A 30 -14.95 2.89 0.95
C ALA A 30 -14.44 2.34 -0.38
N ALA A 31 -13.24 2.77 -0.79
CA ALA A 31 -12.53 2.14 -1.90
C ALA A 31 -12.23 0.68 -1.52
N ASP A 32 -12.76 -0.26 -2.29
CA ASP A 32 -12.37 -1.66 -2.17
C ASP A 32 -10.96 -1.81 -2.75
N THR A 33 -9.95 -1.95 -1.90
CA THR A 33 -8.55 -2.13 -2.34
C THR A 33 -8.21 -3.60 -2.63
N GLY A 34 -9.20 -4.50 -2.69
CA GLY A 34 -9.00 -5.86 -3.16
C GLY A 34 -7.99 -6.64 -2.31
N VAL A 35 -8.13 -6.64 -0.98
CA VAL A 35 -7.49 -7.68 -0.15
C VAL A 35 -8.26 -8.98 -0.41
N GLY A 36 -8.02 -9.57 -1.58
CA GLY A 36 -8.46 -10.90 -1.93
C GLY A 36 -7.73 -11.89 -1.02
N GLY A 37 -8.40 -12.33 0.04
CA GLY A 37 -8.15 -13.65 0.60
C GLY A 37 -8.16 -14.67 -0.53
N ALA A 38 -7.27 -15.65 -0.45
CA ALA A 38 -6.93 -16.61 -1.49
C ALA A 38 -8.06 -17.62 -1.86
N SER A 39 -9.30 -17.16 -2.06
CA SER A 39 -10.47 -18.03 -2.26
C SER A 39 -11.44 -17.63 -3.37
N SER A 40 -11.25 -16.52 -4.10
CA SER A 40 -12.18 -16.18 -5.19
C SER A 40 -11.66 -16.67 -6.54
N GLY A 41 -11.98 -17.94 -6.83
CA GLY A 41 -11.77 -18.55 -8.14
C GLY A 41 -12.69 -17.96 -9.23
N MET A 42 -12.15 -17.94 -10.45
CA MET A 42 -12.84 -18.04 -11.75
C MET A 42 -14.19 -17.29 -11.89
N GLY A 43 -14.15 -16.02 -12.27
CA GLY A 43 -15.31 -15.27 -12.78
C GLY A 43 -14.94 -13.83 -13.10
N GLY A 44 -15.12 -13.40 -14.36
CA GLY A 44 -14.52 -12.19 -14.91
C GLY A 44 -15.11 -10.84 -14.46
N HIS A 45 -14.34 -9.80 -14.82
CA HIS A 45 -14.61 -8.35 -14.80
C HIS A 45 -14.20 -7.58 -13.53
N SER A 46 -12.90 -7.22 -13.51
CA SER A 46 -12.37 -5.88 -13.19
C SER A 46 -13.02 -5.11 -12.03
N GLY A 47 -12.42 -5.21 -10.85
CA GLY A 47 -12.64 -4.29 -9.73
C GLY A 47 -11.39 -4.19 -8.86
N SER A 48 -10.62 -3.13 -9.06
CA SER A 48 -9.63 -2.56 -8.12
C SER A 48 -8.55 -3.48 -7.51
N SER A 49 -7.70 -4.05 -8.37
CA SER A 49 -6.28 -4.08 -8.01
C SER A 49 -5.81 -2.63 -8.04
N GLN A 50 -5.55 -2.03 -6.87
CA GLN A 50 -4.98 -0.71 -6.74
C GLN A 50 -3.58 -0.75 -7.35
N PHE A 51 -3.51 -0.63 -8.68
CA PHE A 51 -2.29 -0.78 -9.45
C PHE A 51 -1.48 0.50 -9.27
N VAL A 52 -0.83 0.65 -8.11
CA VAL A 52 0.34 1.52 -8.01
C VAL A 52 1.30 0.97 -9.05
N PRO A 53 1.68 1.73 -10.09
CA PRO A 53 2.54 1.22 -11.14
C PRO A 53 3.80 0.68 -10.49
N GLN A 54 3.92 -0.64 -10.45
CA GLN A 54 5.12 -1.27 -9.95
C GLN A 54 6.20 -0.85 -10.93
N MET A 55 7.26 -0.23 -10.42
CA MET A 55 8.44 0.13 -11.21
C MET A 55 9.19 -1.17 -11.55
N LEU A 56 8.57 -2.04 -12.34
CA LEU A 56 9.18 -3.26 -12.89
C LEU A 56 10.25 -2.83 -13.89
N THR A 57 11.46 -2.62 -13.38
CA THR A 57 12.63 -2.84 -14.22
C THR A 57 12.85 -4.35 -14.33
N LYS A 58 13.39 -4.84 -15.46
CA LYS A 58 13.59 -6.27 -15.75
C LYS A 58 14.42 -7.05 -14.69
N ASN A 59 14.96 -6.39 -13.68
CA ASN A 59 15.85 -6.96 -12.65
C ASN A 59 15.21 -7.03 -11.24
N VAL A 60 13.95 -6.66 -11.07
CA VAL A 60 13.28 -6.70 -9.76
C VAL A 60 12.61 -8.05 -9.55
N SER A 61 13.13 -8.86 -8.63
CA SER A 61 12.56 -10.17 -8.28
C SER A 61 12.79 -10.52 -6.80
N ALA A 62 11.91 -11.33 -6.22
CA ALA A 62 12.05 -11.79 -4.84
C ALA A 62 13.41 -12.47 -4.54
N PRO A 63 13.97 -13.32 -5.43
CA PRO A 63 15.32 -13.87 -5.24
C PRO A 63 16.41 -12.81 -5.19
N ALA A 64 16.31 -11.75 -6.01
CA ALA A 64 17.28 -10.66 -6.02
C ALA A 64 17.26 -9.87 -4.70
N ILE A 65 16.09 -9.63 -4.12
CA ILE A 65 15.92 -8.99 -2.81
C ILE A 65 16.59 -9.85 -1.72
N LEU A 66 16.27 -11.14 -1.67
CA LEU A 66 16.84 -12.05 -0.67
C LEU A 66 18.37 -12.17 -0.81
N LYS A 67 18.88 -12.14 -2.04
CA LYS A 67 20.33 -12.15 -2.30
C LYS A 67 21.00 -10.86 -1.80
N ALA A 68 20.42 -9.69 -2.07
CA ALA A 68 20.91 -8.40 -1.57
C ALA A 68 20.92 -8.36 -0.04
N LEU A 69 19.86 -8.88 0.59
CA LEU A 69 19.75 -8.95 2.03
C LEU A 69 20.83 -9.86 2.65
N LYS A 70 21.07 -11.03 2.07
CA LYS A 70 22.16 -11.94 2.49
C LYS A 70 23.56 -11.33 2.31
N ALA A 71 23.73 -10.46 1.32
CA ALA A 71 24.99 -9.75 1.08
C ALA A 71 25.19 -8.56 2.03
N GLY A 72 24.21 -8.20 2.85
CA GLY A 72 24.26 -7.02 3.73
C GLY A 72 24.03 -5.70 3.01
N ASP A 73 23.62 -5.72 1.74
CA ASP A 73 23.33 -4.52 0.95
C ASP A 73 21.89 -4.05 1.22
N LEU A 74 21.69 -3.42 2.38
CA LEU A 74 20.38 -3.03 2.90
C LEU A 74 19.68 -1.99 2.03
N SER A 75 20.43 -1.01 1.52
CA SER A 75 19.92 0.04 0.62
C SER A 75 19.34 -0.58 -0.65
N ARG A 76 20.11 -1.45 -1.31
CA ARG A 76 19.65 -2.14 -2.52
C ARG A 76 18.48 -3.06 -2.23
N ALA A 77 18.50 -3.80 -1.11
CA ALA A 77 17.40 -4.67 -0.72
C ALA A 77 16.10 -3.87 -0.55
N MET A 78 16.16 -2.69 0.10
CA MET A 78 14.99 -1.84 0.31
C MET A 78 14.46 -1.25 -0.99
N ILE A 79 15.34 -0.75 -1.86
CA ILE A 79 14.96 -0.21 -3.18
C ILE A 79 14.28 -1.29 -4.03
N LEU A 80 14.83 -2.50 -4.06
CA LEU A 80 14.26 -3.62 -4.81
C LEU A 80 12.92 -4.06 -4.23
N ALA A 81 12.77 -4.08 -2.91
CA ALA A 81 11.51 -4.44 -2.26
C ALA A 81 10.42 -3.40 -2.55
N LEU A 82 10.73 -2.10 -2.43
CA LEU A 82 9.80 -1.02 -2.78
C LEU A 82 9.44 -1.04 -4.26
N ALA A 83 10.39 -1.33 -5.15
CA ALA A 83 10.14 -1.44 -6.58
C ALA A 83 9.30 -2.69 -6.94
N LEU A 84 9.35 -3.76 -6.15
CA LEU A 84 8.51 -4.94 -6.32
C LEU A 84 7.09 -4.72 -5.80
N ASN A 85 6.90 -3.78 -4.88
CA ASN A 85 5.61 -3.42 -4.28
C ASN A 85 4.87 -4.63 -3.64
N ASP A 86 5.64 -5.59 -3.12
CA ASP A 86 5.12 -6.72 -2.35
C ASP A 86 5.23 -6.39 -0.85
N TYR A 87 4.09 -6.20 -0.20
CA TYR A 87 4.01 -5.82 1.20
C TYR A 87 4.79 -6.78 2.14
N GLY A 88 4.69 -8.09 1.91
CA GLY A 88 5.37 -9.08 2.74
C GLY A 88 6.89 -9.01 2.62
N LEU A 89 7.40 -8.76 1.40
CA LEU A 89 8.84 -8.60 1.17
C LEU A 89 9.36 -7.25 1.66
N VAL A 90 8.61 -6.16 1.48
CA VAL A 90 8.96 -4.83 2.01
C VAL A 90 9.05 -4.90 3.53
N ARG A 91 8.06 -5.50 4.20
CA ARG A 91 8.07 -5.68 5.65
C ARG A 91 9.25 -6.50 6.14
N LYS A 92 9.56 -7.61 5.46
CA LYS A 92 10.72 -8.45 5.80
C LYS A 92 12.04 -7.69 5.70
N VAL A 93 12.23 -6.87 4.67
CA VAL A 93 13.43 -6.04 4.53
C VAL A 93 13.44 -4.94 5.58
N TYR A 94 12.31 -4.28 5.81
CA TYR A 94 12.15 -3.24 6.83
C TYR A 94 12.55 -3.72 8.22
N GLU A 95 12.04 -4.87 8.67
CA GLU A 95 12.35 -5.48 9.98
C GLU A 95 13.81 -5.93 10.11
N SER A 96 14.48 -6.20 8.98
CA SER A 96 15.88 -6.64 8.97
C SER A 96 16.90 -5.50 9.05
N ILE A 97 16.49 -4.24 8.86
CA ILE A 97 17.38 -3.08 8.85
C ILE A 97 17.68 -2.64 10.30
N PRO A 98 18.96 -2.64 10.74
CA PRO A 98 19.33 -2.08 12.03
C PRO A 98 19.01 -0.59 12.15
N VAL A 99 18.63 -0.14 13.36
CA VAL A 99 18.28 1.28 13.63
C VAL A 99 19.38 2.25 13.19
N ARG A 100 20.65 1.90 13.44
CA ARG A 100 21.82 2.71 13.04
C ARG A 100 21.95 2.94 11.53
N SER A 101 21.38 2.06 10.72
CA SER A 101 21.46 2.13 9.25
C SER A 101 20.21 2.72 8.60
N ILE A 102 19.19 3.10 9.37
CA ILE A 102 17.99 3.75 8.82
C ILE A 102 18.34 5.02 8.03
N PRO A 103 19.17 5.96 8.54
CA PRO A 103 19.46 7.20 7.82
C PRO A 103 20.12 6.97 6.46
N ILE A 104 21.04 6.00 6.37
CA ILE A 104 21.74 5.69 5.12
C ILE A 104 20.84 4.98 4.12
N VAL A 105 19.94 4.10 4.58
CA VAL A 105 18.96 3.45 3.70
C VAL A 105 17.97 4.48 3.17
N VAL A 106 17.39 5.32 4.02
CA VAL A 106 16.42 6.34 3.61
C VAL A 106 17.05 7.35 2.63
N ALA A 107 18.29 7.78 2.89
CA ALA A 107 18.99 8.69 1.97
C ALA A 107 19.27 8.09 0.59
N SER A 108 19.33 6.75 0.48
CA SER A 108 19.53 6.05 -0.79
C SER A 108 18.26 5.86 -1.63
N ILE A 109 17.07 6.14 -1.06
CA ILE A 109 15.79 5.98 -1.74
C ILE A 109 15.53 7.19 -2.63
N GLY A 110 15.41 6.96 -3.93
CA GLY A 110 15.08 8.01 -4.90
C GLY A 110 13.63 8.50 -4.79
N ALA A 111 13.39 9.74 -5.21
CA ALA A 111 12.07 10.38 -5.21
C ALA A 111 10.92 9.52 -5.80
N PRO A 112 11.11 8.72 -6.87
CA PRO A 112 10.04 7.89 -7.42
C PRO A 112 9.52 6.80 -6.48
N LEU A 113 10.31 6.37 -5.49
CA LEU A 113 9.96 5.31 -4.55
C LEU A 113 9.44 5.85 -3.21
N LEU A 114 9.52 7.16 -2.98
CA LEU A 114 9.00 7.79 -1.75
C LEU A 114 7.50 7.56 -1.55
N PRO A 115 6.62 7.65 -2.58
CA PRO A 115 5.20 7.37 -2.39
C PRO A 115 4.93 5.94 -1.89
N ALA A 116 5.66 4.95 -2.43
CA ALA A 116 5.54 3.56 -2.01
C ALA A 116 6.02 3.36 -0.56
N LEU A 117 7.12 4.01 -0.17
CA LEU A 117 7.62 3.98 1.20
C LEU A 117 6.62 4.61 2.19
N LEU A 118 6.11 5.80 1.88
CA LEU A 118 5.16 6.51 2.74
C LEU A 118 3.85 5.75 2.88
N TRP A 119 3.37 5.14 1.79
CA TRP A 119 2.19 4.28 1.83
C TRP A 119 2.42 3.06 2.73
N PHE A 120 3.56 2.37 2.58
CA PHE A 120 3.94 1.26 3.44
C PHE A 120 4.00 1.66 4.92
N LEU A 121 4.65 2.78 5.25
CA LEU A 121 4.71 3.29 6.62
C LEU A 121 3.33 3.67 7.16
N GLY A 122 2.47 4.25 6.31
CA GLY A 122 1.08 4.55 6.66
C GLY A 122 0.29 3.30 7.02
N LEU A 123 0.58 2.15 6.40
CA LEU A 123 -0.04 0.87 6.79
C LEU A 123 0.52 0.33 8.10
N GLU A 124 1.83 0.34 8.31
CA GLU A 124 2.47 -0.14 9.55
C GLU A 124 2.10 0.69 10.78
N LEU A 125 1.90 2.00 10.61
CA LEU A 125 1.62 2.94 11.71
C LEU A 125 0.14 3.14 11.99
N ARG A 126 -0.76 2.55 11.19
CA ARG A 126 -2.20 2.63 11.47
C ARG A 126 -2.47 2.00 12.84
N PRO A 127 -3.10 2.73 13.78
CA PRO A 127 -3.53 2.12 15.03
C PRO A 127 -4.52 1.01 14.69
N SER A 128 -4.31 -0.18 15.26
CA SER A 128 -5.34 -1.20 15.27
C SER A 128 -6.52 -0.64 16.06
N SER A 129 -7.52 -0.09 15.36
CA SER A 129 -8.77 0.34 15.96
C SER A 129 -9.46 -0.89 16.54
N GLY A 130 -9.15 -1.15 17.81
CA GLY A 130 -9.54 -2.33 18.55
C GLY A 130 -9.37 -2.07 20.03
N THR A 131 -10.21 -1.18 20.56
CA THR A 131 -10.86 -1.20 21.89
C THR A 131 -11.89 -0.08 21.91
#